data_AF-A0A0K2RNC1-F1
#
_entry.id   AF-A0A0K2RNC1-F1
#
_cell.length_a   1.000
_cell.length_b   1.000
_cell.length_c   1.000
_cell.angle_alpha   90.00
_cell.angle_beta   90.00
_cell.angle_gamma   90.00
#
_symmetry.space_group_name_H-M   'P 1'
#
loop_
_entity.id
_entity.type
_entity.pdbx_description
1 polymer ?
#
loop_
_entity_poly.entity_id
_entity_poly.type
_entity_poly.pdbx_seq_one_letter_code
_entity_poly.pdbx_strand_id
1 'polypeptide(L)'
;MSPAAPATTITPTLRRRRGLTEQAAVAAVDQACRRLRLPTVRAVLDEALTVAGKEQLSYQGFLAELLLAECDDRDRRSSIRRVKAANFPRPKWLGDFDFDANPNINPQPSTPWPPGTGSAKAHPYA
;
A
#
# COMPACT_ATOMS: atom_id res chain seq x y z
N MET A 1 1.77 -25.96 -25.52
CA MET A 1 2.61 -26.58 -24.48
C MET A 1 3.49 -25.48 -23.90
N SER A 2 3.06 -24.81 -22.84
CA SER A 2 3.80 -23.67 -22.24
C SER A 2 4.72 -24.16 -21.12
N PRO A 3 5.95 -23.64 -21.00
CA PRO A 3 6.89 -24.12 -19.98
C PRO A 3 6.50 -23.58 -18.60
N ALA A 4 6.46 -24.46 -17.60
CA ALA A 4 6.24 -24.12 -16.21
C ALA A 4 7.43 -23.34 -15.63
N ALA A 5 7.15 -22.25 -14.91
CA ALA A 5 8.14 -21.45 -14.20
C ALA A 5 8.85 -22.28 -13.10
N PRO A 6 10.14 -22.00 -12.80
CA PRO A 6 10.89 -22.79 -11.82
C PRO A 6 10.30 -22.62 -10.42
N ALA A 7 9.89 -23.73 -9.80
CA ALA A 7 9.45 -23.75 -8.41
C ALA A 7 10.64 -23.41 -7.50
N THR A 8 10.62 -22.23 -6.89
CA THR A 8 11.63 -21.80 -5.91
C THR A 8 11.70 -22.86 -4.80
N THR A 9 12.85 -23.53 -4.68
CA THR A 9 13.08 -24.58 -3.68
C THR A 9 13.31 -23.92 -2.31
N ILE A 10 12.24 -23.52 -1.62
CA ILE A 10 12.30 -22.77 -0.34
C ILE A 10 12.54 -23.70 0.88
N THR A 11 12.37 -25.01 0.69
CA THR A 11 12.14 -26.00 1.76
C THR A 11 13.30 -26.28 2.75
N PRO A 12 14.61 -26.18 2.41
CA PRO A 12 15.66 -26.53 3.39
C PRO A 12 15.95 -25.41 4.40
N THR A 13 15.59 -24.16 4.13
CA THR A 13 15.95 -23.00 4.97
C THR A 13 15.04 -22.84 6.20
N LEU A 14 13.74 -23.12 6.06
CA LEU A 14 12.76 -22.98 7.14
C LEU A 14 12.93 -24.04 8.24
N ARG A 15 13.41 -25.25 7.90
CA ARG A 15 13.62 -26.35 8.87
C ARG A 15 14.82 -26.14 9.81
N ARG A 16 15.79 -25.29 9.45
CA ARG A 16 17.08 -25.18 10.17
C ARG A 16 17.05 -24.24 11.38
N ARG A 17 16.02 -23.40 11.54
CA ARG A 17 15.93 -22.41 12.64
C ARG A 17 15.24 -22.92 13.93
N ARG A 18 15.14 -24.24 14.14
CA ARG A 18 14.63 -24.77 15.42
C ARG A 18 15.68 -24.51 16.52
N GLY A 19 15.35 -23.63 17.46
CA GLY A 19 16.24 -23.22 18.57
C GLY A 19 16.40 -21.70 18.75
N LEU A 20 15.65 -20.91 17.98
CA LEU A 20 15.72 -19.46 18.06
C LEU A 20 14.81 -18.94 19.19
N THR A 21 15.36 -18.22 20.16
CA THR A 21 14.60 -17.59 21.26
C THR A 21 13.74 -16.44 20.75
N GLU A 22 12.66 -16.09 21.44
CA GLU A 22 11.80 -14.97 21.02
C GLU A 22 12.57 -13.65 20.85
N GLN A 23 13.50 -13.33 21.77
CA GLN A 23 14.35 -12.15 21.64
C GLN A 23 15.27 -12.20 20.43
N ALA A 24 15.84 -13.37 20.12
CA ALA A 24 16.61 -13.55 18.89
C ALA A 24 15.73 -13.41 17.63
N ALA A 25 14.41 -13.64 17.73
CA ALA A 25 13.47 -13.57 16.63
C ALA A 25 13.19 -12.12 16.31
N VAL A 26 12.86 -11.33 17.35
CA VAL A 26 12.67 -9.88 17.25
C VAL A 26 13.93 -9.21 16.69
N ALA A 27 15.11 -9.57 17.19
CA ALA A 27 16.36 -9.05 16.65
C ALA A 27 16.59 -9.42 15.18
N ALA A 28 16.29 -10.67 14.78
CA ALA A 28 16.39 -11.10 13.40
C ALA A 28 15.39 -10.36 12.48
N VAL A 29 14.18 -10.06 12.99
CA VAL A 29 13.17 -9.26 12.27
C VAL A 29 13.66 -7.81 12.11
N ASP A 30 14.21 -7.15 13.15
CA ASP A 30 14.77 -5.79 13.03
C ASP A 30 15.85 -5.72 11.93
N GLN A 31 16.78 -6.69 11.94
CA GLN A 31 17.84 -6.77 10.93
C GLN A 31 17.29 -7.01 9.52
N ALA A 32 16.32 -7.91 9.37
CA ALA A 32 15.65 -8.15 8.09
C ALA A 32 14.93 -6.88 7.59
N CYS A 33 14.23 -6.16 8.47
CA CYS A 33 13.52 -4.94 8.12
C CYS A 33 14.47 -3.84 7.66
N ARG A 34 15.65 -3.70 8.28
CA ARG A 34 16.69 -2.78 7.79
C ARG A 34 17.16 -3.15 6.40
N ARG A 35 17.48 -4.43 6.17
CA ARG A 35 17.97 -4.92 4.87
C ARG A 35 16.95 -4.78 3.75
N LEU A 36 15.68 -5.04 4.05
CA LEU A 36 14.57 -4.99 3.11
C LEU A 36 13.93 -3.59 3.01
N ARG A 37 14.41 -2.64 3.81
CA ARG A 37 13.89 -1.27 3.91
C ARG A 37 12.39 -1.25 4.22
N LEU A 38 11.99 -1.94 5.29
CA LEU A 38 10.62 -1.97 5.82
C LEU A 38 10.53 -1.09 7.09
N PRO A 39 10.59 0.26 6.95
CA PRO A 39 10.61 1.17 8.08
C PRO A 39 9.32 1.17 8.91
N THR A 40 8.16 0.93 8.29
CA THR A 40 6.87 0.95 8.99
C THR A 40 6.74 -0.30 9.83
N VAL A 41 6.98 -1.49 9.25
CA VAL A 41 7.04 -2.75 10.02
C VAL A 41 7.98 -2.64 11.21
N ARG A 42 9.18 -2.11 11.00
CA ARG A 42 10.18 -1.96 12.06
C ARG A 42 9.72 -1.03 13.19
N ALA A 43 8.92 -0.02 12.88
CA ALA A 43 8.41 0.94 13.87
C ALA A 43 7.26 0.37 14.71
N VAL A 44 6.43 -0.51 14.14
CA VAL A 44 5.18 -0.98 14.76
C VAL A 44 5.24 -2.42 15.27
N LEU A 45 6.37 -3.13 15.09
CA LEU A 45 6.47 -4.56 15.40
C LEU A 45 6.03 -4.91 16.83
N ASP A 46 6.52 -4.18 17.84
CA ASP A 46 6.22 -4.48 19.25
C ASP A 46 4.74 -4.30 19.59
N GLU A 47 4.12 -3.25 19.03
CA GLU A 47 2.69 -2.99 19.15
C GLU A 47 1.88 -4.09 18.45
N ALA A 48 2.26 -4.43 17.21
CA ALA A 48 1.60 -5.48 16.44
C ALA A 48 1.67 -6.85 17.13
N LEU A 49 2.80 -7.21 17.75
CA LEU A 49 2.93 -8.44 18.54
C LEU A 49 2.00 -8.43 19.75
N THR A 50 1.90 -7.28 20.43
CA THR A 50 1.01 -7.12 21.59
C THR A 50 -0.46 -7.25 21.19
N VAL A 51 -0.86 -6.63 20.08
CA VAL A 51 -2.22 -6.72 19.53
C VAL A 51 -2.53 -8.14 19.09
N ALA A 52 -1.64 -8.77 18.32
CA ALA A 52 -1.83 -10.13 17.84
C ALA A 52 -2.00 -11.14 18.99
N GLY A 53 -1.26 -10.98 20.08
CA GLY A 53 -1.42 -11.81 21.28
C GLY A 53 -2.76 -11.61 21.99
N LYS A 54 -3.24 -10.36 22.07
CA LYS A 54 -4.53 -10.03 22.70
C LYS A 54 -5.72 -10.50 21.87
N GLU A 55 -5.66 -10.25 20.57
CA GLU A 55 -6.74 -10.54 19.62
C GLU A 55 -6.68 -11.96 19.06
N GLN A 56 -5.65 -12.73 19.43
CA GLN A 56 -5.40 -14.09 18.94
C GLN A 56 -5.40 -14.17 17.41
N LEU A 57 -4.74 -13.21 16.76
CA LEU A 57 -4.65 -13.18 15.30
C LEU A 57 -3.98 -14.45 14.79
N SER A 58 -4.53 -15.00 13.70
CA SER A 58 -3.85 -16.05 12.95
C SER A 58 -2.51 -15.54 12.42
N TYR A 59 -1.53 -16.44 12.24
CA TYR A 59 -0.23 -16.07 11.67
C TYR A 59 -0.36 -15.37 10.30
N GLN A 60 -1.31 -15.81 9.48
CA GLN A 60 -1.62 -15.19 8.20
C GLN A 60 -2.18 -13.78 8.36
N GLY A 61 -3.10 -13.58 9.31
CA GLY A 61 -3.70 -12.27 9.60
C GLY A 61 -2.67 -11.26 10.10
N PHE A 62 -1.89 -11.64 11.11
CA PHE A 62 -0.80 -10.82 11.64
C PHE A 62 0.18 -10.39 10.55
N LEU A 63 0.63 -11.33 9.71
CA LEU A 63 1.56 -11.02 8.63
C LEU A 63 0.93 -10.11 7.57
N ALA A 64 -0.35 -10.32 7.23
CA ALA A 64 -1.07 -9.49 6.28
C ALA A 64 -1.18 -8.05 6.76
N GLU A 65 -1.58 -7.82 8.01
CA GLU A 65 -1.70 -6.48 8.59
C GLU A 65 -0.38 -5.70 8.56
N LEU A 66 0.72 -6.33 8.97
CA LEU A 66 2.04 -5.71 8.95
C LEU A 66 2.48 -5.30 7.53
N LEU A 67 2.25 -6.17 6.55
CA LEU A 67 2.64 -5.89 5.16
C LEU A 67 1.73 -4.85 4.50
N LEU A 68 0.44 -4.88 4.78
CA LEU A 68 -0.51 -3.86 4.30
C LEU A 68 -0.18 -2.48 4.87
N ALA A 69 0.11 -2.39 6.18
CA ALA A 69 0.52 -1.14 6.81
C ALA A 69 1.77 -0.53 6.15
N GLU A 70 2.76 -1.37 5.80
CA GLU A 70 3.95 -0.92 5.09
C GLU A 70 3.65 -0.43 3.67
N CYS A 71 2.78 -1.13 2.93
CA CYS A 71 2.34 -0.71 1.61
C CYS A 71 1.61 0.64 1.66
N ASP A 72 0.63 0.78 2.56
CA ASP A 72 -0.17 1.99 2.71
C ASP A 72 0.71 3.22 3.04
N ASP A 73 1.64 3.07 3.98
CA ASP A 73 2.58 4.13 4.33
C ASP A 73 3.55 4.49 3.19
N ARG A 74 3.95 3.50 2.37
CA ARG A 74 4.80 3.74 1.20
C ARG A 74 4.04 4.47 0.10
N ASP A 75 2.79 4.12 -0.13
CA ASP A 75 1.94 4.76 -1.11
C ASP A 75 1.61 6.19 -0.69
N ARG A 76 1.30 6.40 0.59
CA ARG A 76 1.13 7.74 1.19
C ARG A 76 2.39 8.60 1.04
N ARG A 77 3.57 8.07 1.36
CA ARG A 77 4.84 8.82 1.20
C ARG A 77 5.14 9.11 -0.27
N SER A 78 4.83 8.18 -1.16
CA SER A 78 5.05 8.31 -2.60
C SER A 78 4.10 9.33 -3.23
N SER A 79 2.83 9.39 -2.81
CA SER A 79 1.90 10.41 -3.27
C SER A 79 2.35 11.81 -2.84
N ILE A 80 2.66 12.01 -1.56
CA ILE A 80 3.13 13.30 -1.02
C ILE A 80 4.39 13.78 -1.76
N ARG A 81 5.36 12.88 -1.96
CA ARG A 81 6.61 13.22 -2.64
C ARG A 81 6.39 13.54 -4.12
N ARG A 82 5.48 12.84 -4.81
CA ARG A 82 5.10 13.17 -6.20
C ARG A 82 4.42 14.53 -6.31
N VAL A 83 3.50 14.85 -5.41
CA VAL A 83 2.84 16.17 -5.36
C VAL A 83 3.85 17.29 -5.13
N LYS A 84 4.78 17.11 -4.17
CA LYS A 84 5.86 18.07 -3.92
C LYS A 84 6.81 18.20 -5.12
N ALA A 85 7.19 17.10 -5.74
CA ALA A 85 8.11 17.08 -6.88
C ALA A 85 7.50 17.71 -8.15
N ALA A 86 6.18 17.65 -8.32
CA ALA A 86 5.49 18.28 -9.44
C ALA A 86 5.52 19.82 -9.40
N ASN A 87 5.98 20.41 -8.27
CA ASN A 87 6.15 21.84 -8.07
C ASN A 87 4.95 22.66 -8.59
N PHE A 88 3.74 22.19 -8.29
CA PHE A 88 2.50 22.81 -8.75
C PHE A 88 2.50 24.30 -8.39
N PRO A 89 2.18 25.21 -9.34
CA PRO A 89 2.16 26.65 -9.10
C PRO A 89 1.11 27.07 -8.05
N ARG A 90 1.45 26.99 -6.76
CA ARG A 90 0.56 27.14 -5.58
C ARG A 90 -0.63 26.15 -5.54
N PRO A 91 -1.26 25.93 -4.38
CA PRO A 91 -2.56 25.27 -4.31
C PRO A 91 -3.64 26.23 -4.81
N LYS A 92 -3.61 26.60 -6.10
CA LYS A 92 -4.80 27.13 -6.76
C LYS A 92 -5.65 25.91 -7.08
N TRP A 93 -6.81 25.84 -6.46
CA TRP A 93 -7.77 24.79 -6.74
C TRP A 93 -8.26 24.97 -8.18
N LEU A 94 -8.79 23.93 -8.82
CA LEU A 94 -9.30 24.05 -10.20
C LEU A 94 -10.38 25.15 -10.34
N GLY A 95 -11.04 25.52 -9.24
CA GLY A 95 -11.99 26.65 -9.17
C GLY A 95 -11.35 28.04 -9.16
N ASP A 96 -10.06 28.17 -8.84
CA ASP A 96 -9.30 29.44 -8.84
C ASP A 96 -8.54 29.65 -10.15
N PHE A 97 -8.79 28.81 -11.16
CA PHE A 97 -8.18 28.92 -12.46
C PHE A 97 -8.78 30.13 -13.18
N ASP A 98 -7.94 31.15 -13.40
CA ASP A 98 -8.32 32.35 -14.15
C ASP A 98 -8.31 32.02 -15.65
N PHE A 99 -9.49 31.67 -16.17
CA PHE A 99 -9.69 31.36 -17.59
C PHE A 99 -9.57 32.60 -18.48
N ASP A 100 -9.67 33.81 -17.93
CA ASP A 100 -9.56 35.06 -18.68
C ASP A 100 -8.08 35.41 -18.99
N ALA A 101 -7.13 34.85 -18.22
CA ALA A 101 -5.69 35.06 -18.41
C ALA A 101 -5.09 34.29 -19.61
N ASN A 102 -5.81 33.32 -20.19
CA ASN A 102 -5.35 32.58 -21.37
C ASN A 102 -6.48 32.40 -22.40
N PRO A 103 -6.54 33.22 -23.46
CA PRO A 103 -7.62 33.17 -24.45
C PRO A 103 -7.66 31.87 -25.27
N ASN A 104 -6.66 30.98 -25.14
CA ASN A 104 -6.66 29.66 -25.76
C ASN A 104 -7.32 28.57 -24.89
N ILE A 105 -7.74 28.87 -23.66
CA ILE A 105 -8.38 27.91 -22.75
C ILE A 105 -9.83 28.33 -22.55
N ASN A 106 -10.74 27.71 -23.31
CA ASN A 106 -12.18 27.88 -23.12
C ASN A 106 -12.66 26.93 -22.01
N PRO A 107 -13.31 27.40 -20.92
CA PRO A 107 -13.96 26.56 -19.91
C PRO A 107 -15.21 25.92 -20.52
N GLN A 108 -15.01 24.96 -21.41
CA GLN A 108 -16.10 24.19 -21.98
C GLN A 108 -16.66 23.25 -20.89
N PRO A 109 -17.97 23.31 -20.60
CA PRO A 109 -18.60 22.35 -19.70
C PRO A 109 -18.27 20.96 -20.20
N SER A 110 -17.79 20.08 -19.33
CA SER A 110 -17.68 18.66 -19.66
C SER A 110 -19.07 18.22 -20.12
N THR A 111 -19.24 18.02 -21.42
CA THR A 111 -20.47 17.46 -21.97
C THR A 111 -20.74 16.21 -21.15
N PRO A 112 -21.90 16.07 -20.47
CA PRO A 112 -22.16 14.88 -19.70
C PRO A 112 -21.99 13.69 -20.64
N TRP A 113 -21.04 12.83 -20.29
CA TRP A 113 -20.77 11.61 -21.02
C TRP A 113 -22.12 10.92 -21.25
N PRO A 114 -22.45 10.53 -22.51
CA PRO A 114 -23.74 9.93 -22.78
C PRO A 114 -23.92 8.74 -21.83
N PRO A 115 -25.07 8.58 -21.17
CA PRO A 115 -25.27 7.46 -20.27
C PRO A 115 -25.03 6.18 -21.07
N GLY A 116 -23.93 5.51 -20.76
CA GLY A 116 -23.62 4.22 -21.37
C GLY A 116 -24.76 3.28 -21.02
N THR A 117 -25.34 2.64 -22.03
CA THR A 117 -26.32 1.55 -21.91
C THR A 117 -25.62 0.30 -21.35
N GLY A 118 -25.12 0.41 -20.12
CA GLY A 118 -24.66 -0.71 -19.32
C GLY A 118 -25.85 -1.32 -18.60
N SER A 119 -26.45 -2.35 -19.21
CA SER A 119 -27.35 -3.26 -18.51
C SER A 119 -26.57 -4.03 -17.43
N ALA A 120 -26.48 -3.45 -16.24
CA ALA A 120 -26.16 -4.17 -15.03
C ALA A 120 -27.19 -3.79 -13.98
N LYS A 121 -28.14 -4.69 -13.77
CA LYS A 121 -29.17 -4.61 -12.73
C LYS A 121 -28.47 -4.43 -11.38
N ALA A 122 -28.64 -3.26 -10.77
CA ALA A 122 -28.38 -3.10 -9.35
C ALA A 122 -29.53 -3.77 -8.58
N HIS A 123 -29.24 -4.92 -7.96
CA HIS A 123 -30.03 -5.41 -6.85
C HIS A 123 -29.86 -4.43 -5.68
N PRO A 124 -30.93 -3.88 -5.09
CA PRO A 124 -30.82 -3.15 -3.85
C PRO A 124 -30.77 -4.18 -2.72
N TYR A 125 -29.87 -4.03 -1.75
CA TYR A 125 -30.28 -4.29 -0.38
C TYR A 125 -29.40 -3.53 0.60
N ALA A 126 -30.00 -3.38 1.78
CA ALA A 126 -29.41 -3.06 3.06
C ALA A 126 -28.07 -3.74 3.34
#